data_AF-A0A6P5FRG4-F1
#
_entry.id   AF-A0A6P5FRG4-F1
#
_cell.length_a   1.000
_cell.length_b   1.000
_cell.length_c   1.000
_cell.angle_alpha   90.00
_cell.angle_beta   90.00
_cell.angle_gamma   90.00
#
_symmetry.space_group_name_H-M   'P 1'
#
loop_
_entity.id
_entity.type
_entity.pdbx_description
1 polymer ?
#
loop_
_entity_poly.entity_id
_entity_poly.type
_entity_poly.pdbx_seq_one_letter_code
_entity_poly.pdbx_strand_id
1 'polypeptide(L)'
;MLDLYRRPKSNKFFNNEFQKHCLVQIGSSNLKSGFKLIVEPTKLDNDFLIDVQGSPELVLFLDGKLVPNEKAFAKLINSFVKERMISELCHFMTTLHKEVDFKVNGLCFDVMGACNQVGWSDVAHDVLDDLESAGVPIEANTYALLLQAYCEDNKLEESKKLSKQIEKAGLLGTDVDVTSASLETKSHLAEFLEKEIQEERVGSQLIYELNNSILFFCQAKMVEDAMRTFRSMRKKYPAHHADF
;
A
#
# COMPACT_ATOMS: atom_id res chain seq x y z
N MET A 1 -17.04 -23.54 -11.40
CA MET A 1 -15.62 -23.15 -11.56
C MET A 1 -15.40 -22.93 -13.05
N LEU A 2 -15.39 -21.68 -13.52
CA LEU A 2 -15.18 -21.35 -14.93
C LEU A 2 -13.67 -21.27 -15.16
N ASP A 3 -13.18 -22.16 -15.99
CA ASP A 3 -11.76 -22.36 -16.29
C ASP A 3 -11.30 -21.28 -17.29
N LEU A 4 -10.79 -20.16 -16.79
CA LEU A 4 -10.43 -18.97 -17.56
C LEU A 4 -9.15 -19.13 -18.41
N TYR A 5 -8.50 -20.31 -18.37
CA TYR A 5 -7.22 -20.54 -19.06
C TYR A 5 -7.32 -21.34 -20.37
N ARG A 6 -8.50 -21.85 -20.75
CA ARG A 6 -8.63 -22.61 -22.00
C ARG A 6 -9.03 -21.71 -23.16
N ARG A 7 -8.05 -21.26 -23.96
CA ARG A 7 -8.29 -20.69 -25.30
C ARG A 7 -9.10 -21.70 -26.14
N PRO A 8 -10.33 -21.40 -26.60
CA PRO A 8 -11.03 -22.27 -27.53
C PRO A 8 -10.36 -22.17 -28.90
N LYS A 9 -9.88 -23.29 -29.42
CA LYS A 9 -9.52 -23.39 -30.83
C LYS A 9 -10.80 -23.49 -31.67
N SER A 10 -10.92 -22.58 -32.63
CA SER A 10 -11.83 -22.56 -33.78
C SER A 10 -13.34 -22.43 -33.55
N ASN A 11 -13.89 -21.43 -34.26
CA ASN A 11 -15.29 -21.15 -34.53
C ASN A 11 -16.13 -22.41 -34.79
N LYS A 12 -17.15 -22.65 -33.95
CA LYS A 12 -18.51 -23.15 -34.30
C LYS A 12 -19.29 -23.52 -33.03
N PHE A 13 -19.63 -22.55 -32.19
CA PHE A 13 -20.75 -22.66 -31.23
C PHE A 13 -21.26 -21.26 -30.92
N PHE A 14 -21.99 -20.66 -31.87
CA PHE A 14 -22.76 -19.45 -31.63
C PHE A 14 -24.23 -19.81 -31.78
N ASN A 15 -24.98 -19.74 -30.68
CA ASN A 15 -26.21 -18.96 -30.56
C ASN A 15 -26.98 -19.36 -29.29
N ASN A 16 -27.18 -18.38 -28.41
CA ASN A 16 -28.21 -18.23 -27.36
C ASN A 16 -27.77 -18.07 -25.89
N GLU A 17 -26.49 -18.17 -25.51
CA GLU A 17 -26.10 -17.95 -24.10
C GLU A 17 -25.61 -16.53 -23.76
N PHE A 18 -25.32 -15.67 -24.74
CA PHE A 18 -24.76 -14.33 -24.51
C PHE A 18 -25.78 -13.24 -24.10
N GLN A 19 -27.03 -13.60 -23.80
CA GLN A 19 -28.07 -12.64 -23.38
C GLN A 19 -28.24 -12.52 -21.86
N LYS A 20 -27.51 -13.29 -21.05
CA LYS A 20 -27.60 -13.19 -19.58
C LYS A 20 -26.49 -12.28 -19.04
N HIS A 21 -26.87 -11.37 -18.15
CA HIS A 21 -25.94 -10.57 -17.34
C HIS A 21 -24.88 -11.48 -16.73
N CYS A 22 -23.60 -11.15 -16.95
CA CYS A 22 -22.50 -11.86 -16.32
C CYS A 22 -22.10 -11.11 -15.06
N LEU A 23 -22.06 -11.82 -13.92
CA LEU A 23 -21.51 -11.29 -12.67
C LEU A 23 -20.03 -11.64 -12.61
N VAL A 24 -19.16 -10.64 -12.74
CA VAL A 24 -17.72 -10.79 -12.58
C VAL A 24 -17.35 -10.27 -11.20
N GLN A 25 -16.81 -11.14 -10.34
CA GLN A 25 -16.26 -10.69 -9.06
C GLN A 25 -15.01 -9.86 -9.33
N ILE A 26 -14.99 -8.63 -8.80
CA ILE A 26 -13.81 -7.77 -8.82
C ILE A 26 -13.00 -8.11 -7.56
N GLY A 27 -11.76 -8.56 -7.76
CA GLY A 27 -10.85 -8.96 -6.69
C GLY A 27 -10.88 -10.47 -6.37
N SER A 28 -10.15 -10.87 -5.32
CA SER A 28 -10.00 -12.28 -4.91
C SER A 28 -11.34 -12.91 -4.51
N SER A 29 -11.53 -14.20 -4.81
CA SER A 29 -12.67 -15.00 -4.34
C SER A 29 -12.75 -15.12 -2.81
N ASN A 30 -11.64 -14.81 -2.12
CA ASN A 30 -11.54 -14.89 -0.66
C ASN A 30 -12.13 -13.68 0.06
N LEU A 31 -12.54 -12.63 -0.66
CA LEU A 31 -13.22 -11.49 -0.06
C LEU A 31 -14.62 -11.91 0.43
N LYS A 32 -14.88 -11.75 1.74
CA LYS A 32 -16.20 -12.03 2.35
C LYS A 32 -17.33 -11.24 1.69
N SER A 33 -17.02 -10.03 1.19
CA SER A 33 -17.91 -9.19 0.39
C SER A 33 -17.10 -8.49 -0.71
N GLY A 34 -16.98 -9.11 -1.88
CA GLY A 34 -16.35 -8.51 -3.06
C GLY A 34 -17.33 -7.68 -3.89
N PHE A 35 -16.85 -6.62 -4.54
CA PHE A 35 -17.63 -5.92 -5.56
C PHE A 35 -17.91 -6.87 -6.72
N LYS A 36 -19.14 -6.84 -7.25
CA LYS A 36 -19.52 -7.62 -8.43
C LYS A 36 -19.79 -6.66 -9.57
N LEU A 37 -19.02 -6.77 -10.64
CA LEU A 37 -19.31 -6.10 -11.90
C LEU A 37 -20.46 -6.85 -12.56
N ILE A 38 -21.56 -6.15 -12.80
CA ILE A 38 -22.62 -6.64 -13.66
C ILE A 38 -22.26 -6.23 -15.07
N VAL A 39 -21.89 -7.21 -15.89
CA VAL A 39 -21.62 -6.99 -17.31
C VAL A 39 -22.92 -7.20 -18.08
N GLU A 40 -23.37 -6.15 -18.77
CA GLU A 40 -24.50 -6.18 -19.69
C GLU A 40 -23.96 -6.26 -21.13
N PRO A 41 -23.90 -7.47 -21.73
CA PRO A 41 -23.21 -7.66 -23.02
C PRO A 41 -23.83 -6.82 -24.14
N THR A 42 -25.12 -6.49 -24.05
CA THR A 42 -25.85 -5.66 -25.01
C THR A 42 -25.49 -4.17 -24.95
N LYS A 43 -24.78 -3.73 -23.91
CA LYS A 43 -24.34 -2.34 -23.73
C LYS A 43 -22.84 -2.14 -23.90
N LEU A 44 -22.09 -3.22 -24.14
CA LEU A 44 -20.68 -3.15 -24.45
C LEU A 44 -20.51 -2.99 -25.96
N ASP A 45 -19.90 -1.88 -26.39
CA ASP A 45 -19.40 -1.76 -27.75
C ASP A 45 -18.29 -2.80 -27.97
N ASN A 46 -18.20 -3.32 -29.20
CA ASN A 46 -17.33 -4.47 -29.56
C ASN A 46 -15.82 -4.23 -29.33
N ASP A 47 -15.41 -2.99 -29.03
CA ASP A 47 -14.01 -2.58 -28.89
C ASP A 47 -13.57 -2.41 -27.42
N PHE A 48 -14.39 -2.83 -26.43
CA PHE A 48 -14.03 -2.76 -25.01
C PHE A 48 -12.99 -3.84 -24.62
N LEU A 49 -11.72 -3.57 -24.95
CA LEU A 49 -10.57 -4.34 -24.47
C LEU A 49 -10.06 -3.72 -23.16
N ILE A 50 -10.22 -4.45 -22.06
CA ILE A 50 -9.53 -4.11 -20.80
C ILE A 50 -8.13 -4.70 -20.91
N ASP A 51 -7.15 -3.87 -21.26
CA ASP A 51 -5.75 -4.23 -21.13
C ASP A 51 -5.40 -4.34 -19.64
N VAL A 52 -5.23 -5.57 -19.15
CA VAL A 52 -4.66 -5.81 -17.82
C VAL A 52 -3.17 -5.60 -17.97
N GLN A 53 -2.78 -4.33 -18.06
CA GLN A 53 -1.38 -3.91 -18.10
C GLN A 53 -0.66 -4.62 -16.94
N GLY A 54 0.35 -5.41 -17.28
CA GLY A 54 0.95 -6.44 -16.41
C GLY A 54 0.93 -6.04 -14.94
N SER A 55 0.05 -6.69 -14.18
CA SER A 55 -0.10 -6.42 -12.76
C SER A 55 1.28 -6.54 -12.11
N PRO A 56 1.71 -5.57 -11.29
CA PRO A 56 2.89 -5.82 -10.48
C PRO A 56 2.61 -7.07 -9.66
N GLU A 57 3.48 -8.09 -9.74
CA GLU A 57 3.38 -9.24 -8.85
C GLU A 57 3.43 -8.69 -7.42
N LEU A 58 2.32 -8.74 -6.71
CA LEU A 58 2.20 -8.27 -5.31
C LEU A 58 2.43 -9.43 -4.33
N VAL A 59 2.41 -10.66 -4.82
CA VAL A 59 2.47 -11.87 -4.01
C VAL A 59 3.51 -12.79 -4.63
N LEU A 60 4.40 -13.31 -3.80
CA LEU A 60 5.38 -14.33 -4.12
C LEU A 60 4.91 -15.68 -3.61
N PHE A 61 5.35 -16.75 -4.26
CA PHE A 61 5.16 -18.11 -3.77
C PHE A 61 6.50 -18.64 -3.26
N LEU A 62 6.68 -18.69 -1.94
CA LEU A 62 7.90 -19.10 -1.26
C LEU A 62 7.57 -20.27 -0.33
N ASP A 63 8.35 -21.36 -0.41
CA ASP A 63 8.21 -22.55 0.45
C ASP A 63 6.78 -23.10 0.55
N GLY A 64 6.04 -23.08 -0.56
CA GLY A 64 4.66 -23.57 -0.61
C GLY A 64 3.61 -22.59 -0.09
N LYS A 65 3.99 -21.35 0.25
CA LYS A 65 3.12 -20.31 0.83
C LYS A 65 3.08 -19.07 -0.05
N LEU A 66 1.92 -18.40 -0.07
CA LEU A 66 1.76 -17.11 -0.70
C LEU A 66 2.13 -16.00 0.29
N VAL A 67 3.06 -15.13 -0.08
CA VAL A 67 3.57 -14.07 0.79
C VAL A 67 3.56 -12.74 0.03
N PRO A 68 3.08 -11.62 0.61
CA PRO A 68 3.18 -10.33 -0.04
C PRO A 68 4.65 -9.93 -0.27
N ASN A 69 4.98 -9.36 -1.42
CA ASN A 69 6.30 -8.77 -1.61
C ASN A 69 6.40 -7.36 -1.02
N GLU A 70 7.59 -6.76 -1.08
CA GLU A 70 7.87 -5.43 -0.52
C GLU A 70 6.94 -4.36 -1.09
N LYS A 71 6.63 -4.42 -2.39
CA LYS A 71 5.69 -3.51 -3.04
C LYS A 71 4.27 -3.65 -2.50
N ALA A 72 3.82 -4.86 -2.24
CA ALA A 72 2.51 -5.11 -1.63
C ALA A 72 2.47 -4.67 -0.17
N PHE A 73 3.53 -4.93 0.58
CA PHE A 73 3.66 -4.45 1.95
C PHE A 73 3.65 -2.92 2.04
N ALA A 74 4.42 -2.22 1.20
CA ALA A 74 4.42 -0.77 1.12
C ALA A 74 3.01 -0.20 0.88
N LYS A 75 2.27 -0.82 -0.06
CA LYS A 75 0.85 -0.48 -0.32
C LYS A 75 -0.03 -0.68 0.90
N LEU A 76 0.08 -1.82 1.57
CA LEU A 76 -0.72 -2.14 2.76
C LEU A 76 -0.40 -1.16 3.90
N ILE A 77 0.87 -0.93 4.20
CA ILE A 77 1.31 0.01 5.24
C ILE A 77 0.74 1.40 4.98
N ASN A 78 0.98 1.96 3.78
CA ASN A 78 0.46 3.27 3.41
C ASN A 78 -1.07 3.33 3.52
N SER A 79 -1.79 2.29 3.09
CA SER A 79 -3.25 2.22 3.20
C SER A 79 -3.73 2.20 4.65
N PHE A 80 -3.18 1.33 5.51
CA PHE A 80 -3.59 1.23 6.91
C PHE A 80 -3.28 2.52 7.68
N VAL A 81 -2.11 3.12 7.44
CA VAL A 81 -1.72 4.39 8.07
C VAL A 81 -2.69 5.51 7.69
N LYS A 82 -3.08 5.59 6.41
CA LYS A 82 -4.03 6.60 5.92
C LYS A 82 -5.42 6.47 6.52
N GLU A 83 -5.90 5.24 6.62
CA GLU A 83 -7.20 4.94 7.23
C GLU A 83 -7.15 4.97 8.77
N ARG A 84 -5.97 5.26 9.37
CA ARG A 84 -5.74 5.26 10.82
C ARG A 84 -6.05 3.91 11.48
N MET A 85 -5.84 2.83 10.71
CA MET A 85 -6.10 1.44 11.07
C MET A 85 -4.81 0.74 11.49
N ILE A 86 -4.08 1.34 12.45
CA ILE A 86 -2.76 0.84 12.89
C ILE A 86 -2.90 -0.51 13.59
N SER A 87 -3.92 -0.70 14.41
CA SER A 87 -4.16 -1.98 15.08
C SER A 87 -4.46 -3.11 14.09
N GLU A 88 -5.11 -2.83 12.97
CA GLU A 88 -5.32 -3.81 11.89
C GLU A 88 -4.02 -4.13 11.14
N LEU A 89 -3.14 -3.14 10.93
CA LEU A 89 -1.78 -3.39 10.42
C LEU A 89 -1.01 -4.34 11.35
N CYS A 90 -1.04 -4.07 12.66
CA CYS A 90 -0.38 -4.90 13.67
C CYS A 90 -0.97 -6.32 13.73
N HIS A 91 -2.30 -6.44 13.63
CA HIS A 91 -2.98 -7.74 13.56
C HIS A 91 -2.57 -8.54 12.31
N PHE A 92 -2.46 -7.85 11.16
CA PHE A 92 -1.99 -8.45 9.92
C PHE A 92 -0.55 -8.94 10.04
N MET A 93 0.37 -8.11 10.56
CA MET A 93 1.77 -8.49 10.80
C MET A 93 1.88 -9.70 11.74
N THR A 94 1.10 -9.71 12.83
CA THR A 94 1.05 -10.81 13.79
C THR A 94 0.53 -12.11 13.17
N THR A 95 -0.44 -12.01 12.26
CA THR A 95 -1.00 -13.17 11.55
C THR A 95 0.02 -13.75 10.58
N LEU A 96 0.69 -12.89 9.81
CA LEU A 96 1.77 -13.32 8.91
C LEU A 96 2.92 -13.98 9.66
N HIS A 97 3.27 -13.47 10.86
CA HIS A 97 4.27 -14.10 11.72
C HIS A 97 3.92 -15.54 12.09
N LYS A 98 2.64 -15.85 12.29
CA LYS A 98 2.18 -17.19 12.68
C LYS A 98 2.07 -18.14 11.48
N GLU A 99 1.69 -17.60 10.32
CA GLU A 99 1.39 -18.40 9.13
C GLU A 99 2.63 -18.70 8.27
N VAL A 100 3.60 -17.80 8.26
CA VAL A 100 4.82 -17.90 7.46
C VAL A 100 6.00 -17.93 8.42
N ASP A 101 6.92 -18.88 8.23
CA ASP A 101 8.21 -18.92 8.94
C ASP A 101 9.16 -17.87 8.33
N PHE A 102 8.58 -16.68 8.08
CA PHE A 102 9.31 -15.49 7.71
C PHE A 102 10.23 -15.24 8.90
N LYS A 103 11.51 -14.92 8.65
CA LYS A 103 12.37 -14.40 9.71
C LYS A 103 11.76 -13.07 10.19
N VAL A 104 10.81 -13.15 11.11
CA VAL A 104 9.96 -12.04 11.58
C VAL A 104 10.73 -10.97 12.32
N ASN A 105 11.90 -11.36 12.83
CA ASN A 105 12.93 -10.46 13.28
C ASN A 105 13.23 -9.35 12.24
N GLY A 106 13.21 -9.69 10.94
CA GLY A 106 13.36 -8.71 9.86
C GLY A 106 12.10 -7.87 9.63
N LEU A 107 10.89 -8.46 9.65
CA LEU A 107 9.68 -7.74 9.26
C LEU A 107 9.35 -6.56 10.19
N CYS A 108 9.45 -6.75 11.51
CA CYS A 108 9.18 -5.65 12.45
C CYS A 108 10.20 -4.52 12.28
N PHE A 109 11.47 -4.90 12.16
CA PHE A 109 12.57 -3.98 11.89
C PHE A 109 12.38 -3.23 10.56
N ASP A 110 11.98 -3.93 9.49
CA ASP A 110 11.79 -3.37 8.15
C ASP A 110 10.63 -2.39 8.11
N VAL A 111 9.50 -2.71 8.75
CA VAL A 111 8.32 -1.83 8.84
C VAL A 111 8.63 -0.59 9.67
N MET A 112 9.24 -0.74 10.85
CA MET A 112 9.62 0.41 11.66
C MET A 112 10.69 1.26 10.98
N GLY A 113 11.67 0.63 10.33
CA GLY A 113 12.68 1.31 9.51
C GLY A 113 12.06 2.09 8.35
N ALA A 114 11.10 1.49 7.64
CA ALA A 114 10.39 2.16 6.56
C ALA A 114 9.55 3.33 7.05
N CYS A 115 8.78 3.17 8.13
CA CYS A 115 8.02 4.24 8.76
C CYS A 115 8.92 5.39 9.21
N ASN A 116 10.05 5.10 9.86
CA ASN A 116 10.99 6.14 10.30
C ASN A 116 11.61 6.89 9.12
N GLN A 117 12.02 6.20 8.06
CA GLN A 117 12.64 6.84 6.88
C GLN A 117 11.68 7.79 6.16
N VAL A 118 10.37 7.53 6.18
CA VAL A 118 9.36 8.44 5.61
C VAL A 118 8.86 9.50 6.60
N GLY A 119 9.47 9.60 7.79
CA GLY A 119 9.13 10.58 8.83
C GLY A 119 7.86 10.24 9.62
N TRP A 120 7.44 8.98 9.64
CA TRP A 120 6.30 8.47 10.41
C TRP A 120 6.75 7.85 11.73
N SER A 121 7.62 8.54 12.47
CA SER A 121 8.17 8.07 13.75
C SER A 121 7.11 7.83 14.83
N ASP A 122 5.98 8.53 14.79
CA ASP A 122 4.85 8.29 15.70
C ASP A 122 4.11 6.99 15.34
N VAL A 123 3.88 6.73 14.06
CA VAL A 123 3.29 5.47 13.57
C VAL A 123 4.17 4.28 13.91
N ALA A 124 5.50 4.43 13.78
CA ALA A 124 6.44 3.37 14.13
C ALA A 124 6.36 2.99 15.62
N HIS A 125 6.16 3.98 16.50
CA HIS A 125 5.95 3.73 17.94
C HIS A 125 4.60 3.07 18.22
N ASP A 126 3.52 3.52 17.57
CA ASP A 126 2.20 2.89 17.73
C ASP A 126 2.25 1.41 17.32
N VAL A 127 2.96 1.10 16.23
CA VAL A 127 3.20 -0.29 15.78
C VAL A 127 4.04 -1.07 16.79
N LEU A 128 5.09 -0.46 17.36
CA LEU A 128 5.90 -1.08 18.42
C LEU A 128 5.04 -1.47 19.62
N ASP A 129 4.24 -0.54 20.15
CA ASP A 129 3.41 -0.75 21.34
C ASP A 129 2.34 -1.82 21.11
N ASP A 130 1.68 -1.82 19.94
CA ASP A 130 0.66 -2.81 19.58
C ASP A 130 1.28 -4.21 19.42
N LEU A 131 2.47 -4.33 18.83
CA LEU A 131 3.17 -5.60 18.69
C LEU A 131 3.68 -6.15 20.02
N GLU A 132 4.24 -5.30 20.89
CA GLU A 132 4.60 -5.67 22.26
C GLU A 132 3.37 -6.17 23.04
N SER A 133 2.25 -5.45 22.93
CA SER A 133 0.99 -5.80 23.58
C SER A 133 0.41 -7.12 23.06
N ALA A 134 0.68 -7.45 21.79
CA ALA A 134 0.34 -8.75 21.19
C ALA A 134 1.31 -9.89 21.57
N GLY A 135 2.37 -9.59 22.33
CA GLY A 135 3.39 -10.55 22.76
C GLY A 135 4.36 -10.94 21.65
N VAL A 136 4.49 -10.13 20.59
CA VAL A 136 5.48 -10.35 19.53
C VAL A 136 6.86 -9.95 20.07
N PRO A 137 7.87 -10.84 20.02
CA PRO A 137 9.22 -10.49 20.43
C PRO A 137 9.81 -9.39 19.55
N ILE A 138 10.23 -8.28 20.16
CA ILE A 138 10.90 -7.17 19.48
C ILE A 138 12.40 -7.24 19.72
N GLU A 139 13.19 -7.10 18.66
CA GLU A 139 14.65 -7.09 18.76
C GLU A 139 15.18 -5.75 19.27
N ALA A 140 16.28 -5.79 20.03
CA ALA A 140 16.97 -4.60 20.53
C ALA A 140 17.28 -3.57 19.43
N ASN A 141 17.66 -4.03 18.24
CA ASN A 141 17.95 -3.17 17.08
C ASN A 141 16.75 -2.33 16.64
N THR A 142 15.53 -2.85 16.83
CA THR A 142 14.30 -2.16 16.47
C THR A 142 14.05 -0.95 17.39
N TYR A 143 14.30 -1.10 18.69
CA TYR A 143 14.25 0.01 19.64
C TYR A 143 15.35 1.04 19.36
N ALA A 144 16.57 0.59 19.03
CA ALA A 144 17.67 1.47 18.69
C ALA A 144 17.34 2.35 17.46
N LEU A 145 16.72 1.75 16.44
CA LEU A 145 16.28 2.45 15.24
C LEU A 145 15.23 3.54 15.53
N LEU A 146 14.28 3.27 16.44
CA LEU A 146 13.30 4.29 16.84
C LEU A 146 13.89 5.37 17.75
N LEU A 147 14.83 5.02 18.63
CA LEU A 147 15.59 6.00 19.42
C LEU A 147 16.41 6.94 18.52
N GLN A 148 17.09 6.40 17.51
CA GLN A 148 17.83 7.20 16.53
C GLN A 148 16.90 8.16 15.81
N ALA A 149 15.75 7.69 15.32
CA ALA A 149 14.77 8.54 14.65
C ALA A 149 14.29 9.69 15.56
N TYR A 150 14.04 9.43 16.85
CA TYR A 150 13.68 10.49 17.78
C TYR A 150 14.79 11.49 18.04
N CYS A 151 16.05 11.05 18.07
CA CYS A 151 17.19 11.96 18.16
C CYS A 151 17.29 12.85 16.91
N GLU A 152 17.14 12.28 15.72
CA GLU A 152 17.16 13.00 14.44
C GLU A 152 15.99 14.00 14.32
N ASP A 153 14.80 13.61 14.79
CA ASP A 153 13.59 14.44 14.81
C ASP A 153 13.59 15.49 15.96
N ASN A 154 14.60 15.51 16.83
CA ASN A 154 14.65 16.32 18.06
C ASN A 154 13.48 16.07 19.04
N LYS A 155 12.91 14.86 19.02
CA LYS A 155 11.81 14.37 19.87
C LYS A 155 12.35 13.80 21.20
N LEU A 156 12.92 14.67 22.04
CA LEU A 156 13.62 14.28 23.27
C LEU A 156 12.72 13.61 24.31
N GLU A 157 11.44 13.98 24.40
CA GLU A 157 10.54 13.41 25.40
C GLU A 157 10.08 11.99 25.01
N GLU A 158 9.86 11.76 23.73
CA GLU A 158 9.57 10.46 23.12
C GLU A 158 10.76 9.52 23.28
N SER A 159 11.98 10.02 23.01
CA SER A 159 13.23 9.28 23.24
C SER A 159 13.36 8.81 24.70
N LYS A 160 13.11 9.69 25.68
CA LYS A 160 13.14 9.32 27.11
C LYS A 160 12.08 8.28 27.49
N LYS A 161 10.88 8.35 26.91
CA LYS A 161 9.82 7.36 27.15
C LYS A 161 10.24 6.00 26.62
N LEU A 162 10.77 5.97 25.40
CA LEU A 162 11.27 4.76 24.77
C LEU A 162 12.44 4.15 25.53
N SER A 163 13.38 4.97 26.04
CA SER A 163 14.45 4.47 26.92
C SER A 163 13.88 3.74 28.14
N LYS A 164 12.89 4.31 28.84
CA LYS A 164 12.24 3.65 29.98
C LYS A 164 11.50 2.36 29.60
N GLN A 165 10.98 2.26 28.38
CA GLN A 165 10.35 1.04 27.88
C GLN A 165 11.39 -0.06 27.66
N ILE A 166 12.53 0.26 27.06
CA ILE A 166 13.69 -0.65 26.90
C ILE A 166 14.18 -1.14 28.27
N GLU A 167 14.24 -0.26 29.26
CA GLU A 167 14.61 -0.63 30.64
C GLU A 167 13.64 -1.67 31.23
N LYS A 168 12.33 -1.46 31.06
CA LYS A 168 11.29 -2.40 31.53
C LYS A 168 11.31 -3.73 30.78
N ALA A 169 11.68 -3.72 29.51
CA ALA A 169 11.85 -4.92 28.69
C ALA A 169 13.07 -5.76 29.11
N GLY A 170 13.93 -5.28 30.02
CA GLY A 170 15.09 -6.01 30.51
C GLY A 170 16.27 -6.03 29.52
N LEU A 171 16.27 -5.13 28.53
CA LEU A 171 17.30 -5.04 27.48
C LEU A 171 18.50 -4.16 27.87
N LEU A 172 18.59 -3.77 29.14
CA LEU A 172 19.57 -2.85 29.73
C LEU A 172 21.04 -3.34 29.77
N GLY A 173 21.38 -4.45 29.10
CA GLY A 173 22.71 -5.04 29.11
C GLY A 173 23.10 -5.82 27.85
N THR A 174 22.23 -5.85 26.83
CA THR A 174 22.67 -6.15 25.47
C THR A 174 23.50 -4.97 24.98
N ASP A 175 24.54 -5.18 24.16
CA ASP A 175 25.31 -4.14 23.45
C ASP A 175 24.40 -3.35 22.47
N VAL A 176 23.33 -2.74 22.98
CA VAL A 176 22.58 -1.72 22.26
C VAL A 176 23.45 -0.49 22.40
N ASP A 177 24.36 -0.32 21.45
CA ASP A 177 25.16 0.89 21.34
C ASP A 177 24.26 2.04 20.84
N VAL A 178 23.32 2.43 21.71
CA VAL A 178 22.34 3.53 21.56
C VAL A 178 23.05 4.86 21.32
N THR A 179 24.36 4.94 21.59
CA THR A 179 25.15 6.16 21.54
C THR A 179 26.04 6.31 20.30
N SER A 180 26.24 5.27 19.48
CA SER A 180 27.10 5.39 18.28
C SER A 180 26.66 4.65 17.02
N ALA A 181 25.55 3.93 17.01
CA ALA A 181 25.10 3.24 15.80
C ALA A 181 24.47 4.24 14.81
N SER A 182 25.27 4.71 13.86
CA SER A 182 24.79 5.05 12.52
C SER A 182 24.18 3.76 11.93
N LEU A 183 22.91 3.51 12.22
CA LEU A 183 22.15 2.45 11.57
C LEU A 183 21.64 2.99 10.23
N GLU A 184 22.55 3.46 9.37
CA GLU A 184 22.28 3.76 7.97
C GLU A 184 22.02 2.44 7.22
N THR A 185 20.90 1.79 7.52
CA THR A 185 20.33 0.74 6.70
C THR A 185 19.11 1.33 6.03
N LYS A 186 19.29 1.88 4.83
CA LYS A 186 18.16 2.20 3.95
C LYS A 186 17.35 0.92 3.78
N SER A 187 16.11 0.96 4.25
CA SER A 187 15.23 -0.19 4.17
C SER A 187 14.75 -0.27 2.72
N HIS A 188 14.91 -1.41 2.06
CA HIS A 188 14.40 -1.60 0.70
C HIS A 188 12.87 -1.40 0.65
N LEU A 189 12.18 -1.74 1.75
CA LEU A 189 10.76 -1.44 1.94
C LEU A 189 10.47 0.08 2.01
N ALA A 190 11.39 0.88 2.55
CA ALA A 190 11.24 2.34 2.59
C ALA A 190 11.21 2.94 1.18
N GLU A 191 12.06 2.47 0.27
CA GLU A 191 12.08 2.96 -1.12
C GLU A 191 10.74 2.72 -1.83
N PHE A 192 10.13 1.53 -1.60
CA PHE A 192 8.79 1.25 -2.12
C PHE A 192 7.70 2.08 -1.43
N LEU A 193 7.82 2.31 -0.12
CA LEU A 193 6.86 3.11 0.63
C LEU A 193 6.89 4.59 0.22
N GLU A 194 8.08 5.18 0.07
CA GLU A 194 8.27 6.53 -0.46
C GLU A 194 7.64 6.68 -1.85
N LYS A 195 7.91 5.70 -2.72
CA LYS A 195 7.33 5.67 -4.06
C LYS A 195 5.81 5.60 -4.02
N GLU A 196 5.23 4.76 -3.17
CA GLU A 196 3.79 4.66 -3.00
C GLU A 196 3.17 5.99 -2.51
N ILE A 197 3.78 6.61 -1.49
CA ILE A 197 3.35 7.91 -0.95
C ILE A 197 3.40 8.98 -2.07
N GLN A 198 4.44 8.97 -2.90
CA GLN A 198 4.62 9.93 -3.98
C GLN A 198 3.66 9.69 -5.15
N GLU A 199 3.47 8.44 -5.59
CA GLU A 199 2.54 8.08 -6.67
C GLU A 199 1.10 8.51 -6.31
N GLU A 200 0.70 8.30 -5.06
CA GLU A 200 -0.65 8.66 -4.60
C GLU A 200 -0.81 10.19 -4.41
N ARG A 201 0.22 10.89 -3.93
CA ARG A 201 0.22 12.37 -3.86
C ARG A 201 0.06 13.01 -5.24
N VAL A 202 0.73 12.47 -6.25
CA VAL A 202 0.67 13.02 -7.62
C VAL A 202 -0.68 12.73 -8.28
N GLY A 203 -1.28 11.55 -8.05
CA GLY A 203 -2.58 11.20 -8.61
C GLY A 203 -3.75 11.94 -7.95
N SER A 204 -3.84 11.92 -6.63
CA SER A 204 -5.01 12.42 -5.88
C SER A 204 -5.06 13.95 -5.81
N GLN A 205 -3.94 14.61 -5.51
CA GLN A 205 -3.89 16.06 -5.33
C GLN A 205 -4.13 16.80 -6.65
N LEU A 206 -3.51 16.34 -7.74
CA LEU A 206 -3.66 16.94 -9.06
C LEU A 206 -5.10 16.83 -9.56
N ILE A 207 -5.74 15.66 -9.42
CA ILE A 207 -7.14 15.46 -9.80
C ILE A 207 -8.06 16.35 -8.95
N TYR A 208 -7.81 16.43 -7.64
CA TYR A 208 -8.58 17.28 -6.73
C TYR A 208 -8.44 18.78 -7.06
N GLU A 209 -7.23 19.27 -7.29
CA GLU A 209 -6.96 20.67 -7.67
C GLU A 209 -7.61 21.05 -9.01
N LEU A 210 -7.53 20.16 -10.00
CA LEU A 210 -8.16 20.38 -11.30
C LEU A 210 -9.68 20.36 -11.20
N ASN A 211 -10.26 19.43 -10.44
CA ASN A 211 -11.70 19.37 -10.20
C ASN A 211 -12.21 20.62 -9.49
N ASN A 212 -11.52 21.07 -8.45
CA ASN A 212 -11.88 22.29 -7.73
C ASN A 212 -11.74 23.54 -8.60
N SER A 213 -10.68 23.63 -9.40
CA SER A 213 -10.48 24.76 -10.32
C SER A 213 -11.57 24.83 -11.38
N ILE A 214 -11.92 23.69 -11.99
CA ILE A 214 -13.02 23.61 -12.96
C ILE A 214 -14.36 23.96 -12.29
N LEU A 215 -14.64 23.38 -11.12
CA LEU A 215 -15.86 23.67 -10.36
C LEU A 215 -15.98 25.15 -9.99
N PHE A 216 -14.90 25.76 -9.51
CA PHE A 216 -14.83 27.17 -9.16
C PHE A 216 -15.15 28.06 -10.38
N PHE A 217 -14.50 27.83 -11.53
CA PHE A 217 -14.76 28.62 -12.73
C PHE A 217 -16.18 28.41 -13.26
N CYS A 218 -16.73 27.19 -13.18
CA CYS A 218 -18.12 26.92 -13.51
C CYS A 218 -19.10 27.71 -12.62
N GLN A 219 -18.86 27.73 -11.29
CA GLN A 219 -19.67 28.48 -10.34
C GLN A 219 -19.57 30.00 -10.55
N ALA A 220 -18.38 30.49 -10.93
CA ALA A 220 -18.12 31.88 -11.27
C ALA A 220 -18.64 32.30 -12.67
N LYS A 221 -19.24 31.37 -13.43
CA LYS A 221 -19.68 31.56 -14.82
C LYS A 221 -18.54 31.95 -15.80
N MET A 222 -17.31 31.58 -15.46
CA MET A 222 -16.09 31.82 -16.24
C MET A 222 -15.77 30.58 -17.10
N VAL A 223 -16.60 30.33 -18.11
CA VAL A 223 -16.57 29.09 -18.89
C VAL A 223 -15.26 28.92 -19.67
N GLU A 224 -14.69 30.01 -20.19
CA GLU A 224 -13.43 30.01 -20.92
C GLU A 224 -12.25 29.57 -20.04
N ASP A 225 -12.24 29.96 -18.77
CA ASP A 225 -11.18 29.63 -17.83
C ASP A 225 -11.31 28.19 -17.31
N ALA A 226 -12.54 27.70 -17.10
CA ALA A 226 -12.82 26.29 -16.87
C ALA A 226 -12.31 25.42 -18.04
N MET A 227 -12.63 25.83 -19.28
CA MET A 227 -12.18 25.14 -20.49
C MET A 227 -10.66 25.26 -20.71
N ARG A 228 -10.03 26.38 -20.34
CA ARG A 228 -8.57 26.53 -20.39
C ARG A 228 -7.88 25.58 -19.42
N THR A 229 -8.43 25.44 -18.22
CA THR A 229 -7.94 24.52 -17.19
C THR A 229 -8.03 23.06 -17.66
N PHE A 230 -9.19 22.66 -18.19
CA PHE A 230 -9.40 21.33 -18.76
C PHE A 230 -8.47 21.03 -19.96
N ARG A 231 -8.30 21.98 -20.88
CA ARG A 231 -7.38 21.82 -22.02
C ARG A 231 -5.91 21.74 -21.59
N SER A 232 -5.53 22.52 -20.58
CA SER A 232 -4.18 22.48 -19.99
C SER A 232 -3.89 21.11 -19.37
N MET A 233 -4.85 20.55 -18.61
CA MET A 233 -4.79 19.17 -18.12
C MET A 233 -4.54 18.21 -19.27
N ARG A 234 -5.36 18.22 -20.32
CA ARG A 234 -5.25 17.27 -21.44
C ARG A 234 -3.95 17.39 -22.23
N LYS A 235 -3.34 18.58 -22.27
CA LYS A 235 -2.05 18.80 -22.93
C LYS A 235 -0.88 18.29 -22.09
N LYS A 236 -0.96 18.45 -20.77
CA LYS A 236 0.08 18.06 -19.82
C LYS A 236 0.03 16.57 -19.48
N TYR A 237 -1.17 15.99 -19.51
CA TYR A 237 -1.45 14.58 -19.26
C TYR A 237 -2.26 14.06 -20.46
N PRO A 238 -1.64 13.94 -21.63
CA PRO A 238 -2.30 13.35 -22.78
C PRO A 238 -2.70 11.92 -22.42
N ALA A 239 -3.91 11.52 -22.79
CA ALA A 239 -4.23 10.11 -22.82
C ALA A 239 -3.13 9.43 -23.64
N HIS A 240 -2.44 8.43 -23.08
CA HIS A 240 -1.56 7.60 -23.88
C HIS A 240 -2.42 7.06 -25.03
N HIS A 241 -2.04 7.43 -26.25
CA HIS A 241 -2.63 6.88 -27.45
C HIS A 241 -2.45 5.37 -27.36
N ALA A 242 -3.53 4.65 -27.08
CA ALA A 242 -3.69 3.33 -27.65
C ALA A 242 -3.78 3.58 -29.16
N ASP A 243 -2.65 3.40 -29.84
CA ASP A 243 -2.62 3.34 -31.29
C ASP A 243 -3.55 2.19 -31.72
N PHE A 244 -4.65 2.56 -32.37
CA PHE A 244 -5.37 1.71 -33.32
C PHE A 244 -5.08 2.23 -34.72
#